data_AF-A0A1Q3AFN7-F1
#
_entry.id   AF-A0A1Q3AFN7-F1
#
_cell.length_a   1.000
_cell.length_b   1.000
_cell.length_c   1.000
_cell.angle_alpha   90.00
_cell.angle_beta   90.00
_cell.angle_gamma   90.00
#
_symmetry.space_group_name_H-M   'P 1'
#
loop_
_entity.id
_entity.type
_entity.pdbx_description
1 polymer ?
#
loop_
_entity_poly.entity_id
_entity_poly.type
_entity_poly.pdbx_seq_one_letter_code
_entity_poly.pdbx_strand_id
1 'polypeptide(L)'
;MMFAKDEVDYSLYLVTDSTMLPEGKTLYSQVEKALENGVSLVQLREKDVETKEFIEEAIEIKKLCQKFEVPLIINDRIDVALAIDADGVHVGQDDMPIPMVRKLVGPDKIVGWSVGYPHEVEQLAQWGPDYVDYIGIGMVFPTNTKKNPKKSPMGPRGVARILDALENHGVDWCRTVAIGGLHPDNIGRVLYQCNSGNGQRSIDGISVVSDIMAAKDAGAATKILRDLLDKGYYSFVNLQLSISTIYNIDFSTHTKRFLEQVAKNRPLVQHITNKVHQNFGANVTLALGSSPIMSEIKEEVDDLAHIPHSALLVNTGSVAPLDVVKTAIQAYNRVRRPVVLDPVGYSATTTRLVLNDTLLASGQFTCIKGNTGEILSLAGFSGKMRGVDAHGGNYDKDILAQATREVAFRFRTVAVCTGELDFIADGTLGGTYSLSDGTKDRVLEDLPCVVVSNGSIPLMGEITASGCSLGSTIASLLGGADSNENPFELVVAAVELYKEAGRLASLTSEGSGSFHVQLIDKLHNCFRSNPRIWAPKVETLN
;
A
#
# COMPACT_ATOMS: atom_id res chain seq x y z
N MET A 1 -17.41 -32.96 14.54
CA MET A 1 -16.56 -32.89 13.34
C MET A 1 -15.22 -32.38 13.80
N MET A 2 -14.11 -32.96 13.33
CA MET A 2 -12.77 -32.50 13.67
C MET A 2 -12.18 -31.92 12.39
N PHE A 3 -11.79 -30.65 12.41
CA PHE A 3 -11.21 -29.97 11.26
C PHE A 3 -9.73 -30.30 11.17
N ALA A 4 -9.26 -30.75 10.01
CA ALA A 4 -7.85 -30.85 9.74
C ALA A 4 -7.26 -29.44 9.64
N LYS A 5 -6.11 -29.20 10.28
CA LYS A 5 -5.54 -27.85 10.44
C LYS A 5 -5.19 -27.17 9.10
N ASP A 6 -4.81 -27.97 8.12
CA ASP A 6 -4.48 -27.59 6.75
C ASP A 6 -5.72 -27.31 5.87
N GLU A 7 -6.90 -27.75 6.29
CA GLU A 7 -8.17 -27.53 5.57
C GLU A 7 -8.95 -26.29 6.09
N VAL A 8 -8.44 -25.60 7.12
CA VAL A 8 -9.11 -24.43 7.70
C VAL A 8 -9.05 -23.24 6.74
N ASP A 9 -10.22 -22.74 6.33
CA ASP A 9 -10.34 -21.52 5.52
C ASP A 9 -10.30 -20.26 6.39
N TYR A 10 -9.18 -19.54 6.33
CA TYR A 10 -8.96 -18.30 7.06
C TYR A 10 -9.49 -17.04 6.35
N SER A 11 -10.09 -17.17 5.16
CA SER A 11 -10.46 -16.05 4.26
C SER A 11 -11.20 -14.92 4.98
N LEU A 12 -12.30 -15.25 5.67
CA LEU A 12 -13.12 -14.29 6.41
C LEU A 12 -13.36 -14.76 7.84
N TYR A 13 -12.55 -14.24 8.74
CA TYR A 13 -12.52 -14.62 10.15
C TYR A 13 -13.29 -13.63 11.04
N LEU A 14 -14.46 -14.03 11.52
CA LEU A 14 -15.25 -13.24 12.45
C LEU A 14 -14.75 -13.42 13.89
N VAL A 15 -14.41 -12.32 14.55
CA VAL A 15 -14.22 -12.27 16.00
C VAL A 15 -15.42 -11.57 16.63
N THR A 16 -16.06 -12.22 17.59
CA THR A 16 -17.27 -11.71 18.24
C THR A 16 -16.98 -10.65 19.32
N ASP A 17 -17.99 -9.83 19.61
CA ASP A 17 -18.01 -8.93 20.77
C ASP A 17 -19.47 -8.59 21.10
N SER A 18 -19.99 -9.11 22.22
CA SER A 18 -21.37 -8.92 22.67
C SER A 18 -21.71 -7.46 23.02
N THR A 19 -20.71 -6.61 23.27
CA THR A 19 -20.93 -5.24 23.79
C THR A 19 -21.32 -4.21 22.73
N MET A 20 -21.22 -4.55 21.44
CA MET A 20 -21.47 -3.65 20.32
C MET A 20 -22.65 -4.05 19.43
N LEU A 21 -23.49 -4.97 19.91
CA LEU A 21 -24.65 -5.44 19.17
C LEU A 21 -25.68 -4.30 18.95
N PRO A 22 -26.27 -4.20 17.76
CA PRO A 22 -27.40 -3.30 17.53
C PRO A 22 -28.61 -3.69 18.39
N GLU A 23 -29.48 -2.71 18.67
CA GLU A 23 -30.73 -2.96 19.38
C GLU A 23 -31.58 -4.03 18.69
N GLY A 24 -32.11 -4.97 19.48
CA GLY A 24 -32.93 -6.08 18.98
C GLY A 24 -32.15 -7.20 18.29
N LYS A 25 -30.81 -7.18 18.31
CA LYS A 25 -29.95 -8.25 17.80
C LYS A 25 -29.30 -9.01 18.94
N THR A 26 -29.06 -10.30 18.73
CA THR A 26 -28.30 -11.17 19.63
C THR A 26 -26.98 -11.57 18.97
N LEU A 27 -25.99 -11.97 19.78
CA LEU A 27 -24.73 -12.53 19.28
C LEU A 27 -24.99 -13.69 18.31
N TYR A 28 -25.85 -14.64 18.72
CA TYR A 28 -26.28 -15.75 17.86
C TYR A 28 -26.80 -15.28 16.50
N SER A 29 -27.73 -14.30 16.48
CA SER A 29 -28.33 -13.83 15.23
C SER A 29 -27.32 -13.16 14.30
N GLN A 30 -26.33 -12.45 14.83
CA GLN A 30 -25.28 -11.82 14.03
C GLN A 30 -24.33 -12.89 13.46
N VAL A 31 -23.92 -13.86 14.27
CA VAL A 31 -23.05 -14.97 13.84
C VAL A 31 -23.76 -15.84 12.80
N GLU A 32 -25.04 -16.17 12.99
CA GLU A 32 -25.83 -16.94 12.00
C GLU A 32 -25.88 -16.22 10.66
N LYS A 33 -26.22 -14.94 10.65
CA LYS A 33 -26.26 -14.14 9.43
C LYS A 33 -24.90 -14.02 8.76
N ALA A 34 -23.82 -13.97 9.55
CA ALA A 34 -22.48 -13.92 9.00
C ALA A 34 -22.05 -15.27 8.38
N LEU A 35 -22.36 -16.39 9.03
CA LEU A 35 -22.10 -17.73 8.48
C LEU A 35 -22.88 -17.97 7.18
N GLU A 36 -24.15 -17.56 7.12
CA GLU A 36 -24.97 -17.64 5.90
C GLU A 36 -24.39 -16.88 4.70
N ASN A 37 -23.50 -15.91 4.93
CA ASN A 37 -23.02 -14.97 3.91
C ASN A 37 -21.50 -15.02 3.68
N GLY A 38 -20.80 -16.04 4.21
CA GLY A 38 -19.42 -16.35 3.81
C GLY A 38 -18.34 -16.12 4.87
N VAL A 39 -18.69 -16.02 6.16
CA VAL A 39 -17.70 -16.22 7.23
C VAL A 39 -17.20 -17.67 7.20
N SER A 40 -15.88 -17.84 7.23
CA SER A 40 -15.21 -19.15 7.12
C SER A 40 -14.55 -19.61 8.42
N LEU A 41 -14.43 -18.71 9.41
CA LEU A 41 -13.90 -19.00 10.74
C LEU A 41 -14.58 -18.10 11.79
N VAL A 42 -14.94 -18.64 12.95
CA VAL A 42 -15.54 -17.87 14.05
C VAL A 42 -14.69 -17.98 15.31
N GLN A 43 -14.42 -16.84 15.95
CA GLN A 43 -13.87 -16.76 17.29
C GLN A 43 -14.87 -16.17 18.27
N LEU A 44 -15.20 -16.95 19.29
CA LEU A 44 -16.01 -16.48 20.41
C LEU A 44 -15.12 -15.78 21.45
N ARG A 45 -15.40 -14.50 21.70
CA ARG A 45 -14.63 -13.63 22.58
C ARG A 45 -15.56 -12.87 23.51
N GLU A 46 -15.70 -13.41 24.70
CA GLU A 46 -16.42 -12.79 25.81
C GLU A 46 -15.46 -12.49 26.97
N LYS A 47 -15.31 -11.21 27.30
CA LYS A 47 -14.34 -10.75 28.32
C LYS A 47 -14.94 -10.55 29.71
N ASP A 48 -16.20 -10.12 29.74
CA ASP A 48 -16.84 -9.57 30.93
C ASP A 48 -17.99 -10.48 31.44
N VAL A 49 -18.13 -11.69 30.90
CA VAL A 49 -19.18 -12.65 31.27
C VAL A 49 -18.66 -13.72 32.22
N GLU A 50 -19.56 -14.26 33.05
CA GLU A 50 -19.23 -15.35 33.95
C GLU A 50 -18.98 -16.66 33.19
N THR A 51 -18.11 -17.50 33.74
CA THR A 51 -17.65 -18.72 33.05
C THR A 51 -18.79 -19.66 32.65
N LYS A 52 -19.82 -19.79 33.51
CA LYS A 52 -20.98 -20.62 33.22
C LYS A 52 -21.75 -20.10 32.00
N GLU A 53 -22.01 -18.80 31.96
CA GLU A 53 -22.73 -18.15 30.86
C GLU A 53 -21.93 -18.24 29.56
N PHE A 54 -20.60 -18.07 29.64
CA PHE A 54 -19.72 -18.28 28.48
C PHE A 54 -19.82 -19.70 27.92
N ILE A 55 -19.79 -20.73 28.79
CA ILE A 55 -19.91 -22.13 28.34
C ILE A 55 -21.26 -22.37 27.65
N GLU A 56 -22.36 -21.86 28.23
CA GLU A 56 -23.70 -22.01 27.67
C GLU A 56 -23.80 -21.37 26.27
N GLU A 57 -23.32 -20.13 26.11
CA GLU A 57 -23.29 -19.44 24.81
C GLU A 57 -22.36 -20.16 23.81
N ALA A 58 -21.18 -20.58 24.25
CA ALA A 58 -20.21 -21.25 23.40
C ALA A 58 -20.71 -22.59 22.86
N ILE A 59 -21.51 -23.34 23.62
CA ILE A 59 -22.17 -24.56 23.16
C ILE A 59 -23.15 -24.25 22.03
N GLU A 60 -23.96 -23.19 22.16
CA GLU A 60 -24.93 -22.82 21.14
C GLU A 60 -24.26 -22.31 19.86
N ILE A 61 -23.21 -21.49 19.99
CA ILE A 61 -22.42 -21.02 18.84
C ILE A 61 -21.65 -22.19 18.20
N LYS A 62 -21.14 -23.15 18.97
CA LYS A 62 -20.49 -24.35 18.43
C LYS A 62 -21.45 -25.16 17.57
N LYS A 63 -22.67 -25.43 18.05
CA LYS A 63 -23.71 -26.12 17.26
C LYS A 63 -24.03 -25.38 15.97
N LEU A 64 -24.11 -24.05 16.04
CA LEU A 64 -24.34 -23.21 14.87
C LEU A 64 -23.19 -23.32 13.87
N CYS A 65 -21.94 -23.16 14.30
CA CYS A 65 -20.77 -23.27 13.41
C CYS A 65 -20.67 -24.67 12.76
N GLN A 66 -20.97 -25.74 13.51
CA GLN A 66 -21.01 -27.10 12.99
C GLN A 66 -22.07 -27.30 11.88
N LYS A 67 -23.22 -26.63 11.96
CA LYS A 67 -24.25 -26.68 10.91
C LYS A 67 -23.74 -26.11 9.57
N PHE A 68 -22.82 -25.16 9.64
CA PHE A 68 -22.21 -24.51 8.48
C PHE A 68 -20.82 -25.07 8.14
N GLU A 69 -20.36 -26.11 8.84
CA GLU A 69 -19.02 -26.69 8.66
C GLU A 69 -17.89 -25.65 8.82
N VAL A 70 -18.06 -24.72 9.77
CA VAL A 70 -17.09 -23.68 10.11
C VAL A 70 -16.47 -23.96 11.49
N PRO A 71 -15.15 -23.79 11.71
CA PRO A 71 -14.55 -24.02 13.01
C PRO A 71 -14.89 -22.92 14.02
N LEU A 72 -15.02 -23.31 15.29
CA LEU A 72 -15.12 -22.39 16.42
C LEU A 72 -13.82 -22.35 17.23
N ILE A 73 -13.26 -21.14 17.33
CA ILE A 73 -12.11 -20.81 18.18
C ILE A 73 -12.57 -20.10 19.44
N ILE A 74 -12.01 -20.46 20.60
CA ILE A 74 -12.27 -19.76 21.86
C ILE A 74 -11.11 -18.81 22.17
N ASN A 75 -11.41 -17.55 22.43
CA ASN A 75 -10.41 -16.54 22.78
C ASN A 75 -10.02 -16.65 24.27
N ASP A 76 -8.72 -16.76 24.54
CA ASP A 76 -8.02 -16.74 25.85
C ASP A 76 -8.42 -17.83 26.88
N ARG A 77 -9.67 -18.31 26.89
CA ARG A 77 -10.22 -19.26 27.86
C ARG A 77 -10.04 -20.72 27.45
N ILE A 78 -8.81 -21.23 27.62
CA ILE A 78 -8.44 -22.63 27.31
C ILE A 78 -9.31 -23.63 28.08
N ASP A 79 -9.66 -23.33 29.32
CA ASP A 79 -10.57 -24.14 30.14
C ASP A 79 -11.96 -24.28 29.51
N VAL A 80 -12.54 -23.18 29.01
CA VAL A 80 -13.82 -23.19 28.29
C VAL A 80 -13.70 -23.98 26.98
N ALA A 81 -12.62 -23.78 26.23
CA ALA A 81 -12.36 -24.51 24.99
C ALA A 81 -12.32 -26.03 25.21
N LEU A 82 -11.68 -26.49 26.29
CA LEU A 82 -11.65 -27.91 26.66
C LEU A 82 -13.02 -28.40 27.15
N ALA A 83 -13.73 -27.62 27.96
CA ALA A 83 -15.02 -28.00 28.51
C ALA A 83 -16.09 -28.26 27.43
N ILE A 84 -16.08 -27.48 26.34
CA ILE A 84 -17.01 -27.63 25.22
C ILE A 84 -16.43 -28.43 24.06
N ASP A 85 -15.17 -28.87 24.16
CA ASP A 85 -14.40 -29.50 23.09
C ASP A 85 -14.31 -28.63 21.82
N ALA A 86 -14.05 -27.34 21.94
CA ALA A 86 -13.92 -26.41 20.81
C ALA A 86 -12.85 -26.84 19.80
N ASP A 87 -12.94 -26.35 18.56
CA ASP A 87 -12.01 -26.73 17.48
C ASP A 87 -10.61 -26.13 17.69
N GLY A 88 -10.54 -25.01 18.41
CA GLY A 88 -9.26 -24.42 18.78
C GLY A 88 -9.35 -23.27 19.78
N VAL A 89 -8.19 -22.66 20.02
CA VAL A 89 -8.02 -21.49 20.88
C VAL A 89 -7.20 -20.43 20.19
N HIS A 90 -7.39 -19.18 20.61
CA HIS A 90 -6.49 -18.08 20.26
C HIS A 90 -6.05 -17.40 21.54
N VAL A 91 -4.77 -17.06 21.63
CA VAL A 91 -4.20 -16.39 22.79
C VAL A 91 -3.37 -15.18 22.38
N GLY A 92 -3.37 -14.16 23.22
CA GLY A 92 -2.51 -12.99 23.12
C GLY A 92 -1.12 -13.18 23.72
N GLN A 93 -0.34 -12.09 23.73
CA GLN A 93 1.03 -12.06 24.26
C GLN A 93 1.09 -12.09 25.79
N ASP A 94 0.05 -11.61 26.46
CA ASP A 94 -0.03 -11.53 27.93
C ASP A 94 -0.81 -12.71 28.55
N ASP A 95 -1.29 -13.64 27.71
CA ASP A 95 -2.11 -14.78 28.11
C ASP A 95 -1.23 -16.02 28.41
N MET A 96 -1.84 -17.20 28.51
CA MET A 96 -1.11 -18.43 28.80
C MET A 96 0.00 -18.69 27.75
N PRO A 97 1.25 -18.99 28.16
CA PRO A 97 2.33 -19.27 27.21
C PRO A 97 2.01 -20.44 26.27
N ILE A 98 2.33 -20.27 24.99
CA ILE A 98 2.04 -21.24 23.92
C ILE A 98 2.45 -22.69 24.26
N PRO A 99 3.64 -22.96 24.83
CA PRO A 99 3.99 -24.34 25.21
C PRO A 99 3.04 -24.97 26.24
N MET A 100 2.49 -24.17 27.15
CA MET A 100 1.50 -24.64 28.12
C MET A 100 0.13 -24.84 27.46
N VAL A 101 -0.27 -23.91 26.58
CA VAL A 101 -1.50 -24.04 25.78
C VAL A 101 -1.47 -25.35 25.01
N ARG A 102 -0.41 -25.60 24.23
CA ARG A 102 -0.26 -26.82 23.43
C ARG A 102 -0.29 -28.09 24.29
N LYS A 103 0.35 -28.07 25.46
CA LYS A 103 0.32 -29.19 26.41
C LYS A 103 -1.10 -29.53 26.89
N LEU A 104 -1.97 -28.54 27.04
CA LEU A 104 -3.35 -28.73 27.52
C LEU A 104 -4.32 -29.13 26.39
N VAL A 105 -4.21 -28.48 25.23
CA VAL A 105 -5.16 -28.68 24.11
C VAL A 105 -4.82 -29.86 23.21
N GLY A 106 -3.61 -30.40 23.34
CA GLY A 106 -3.13 -31.52 22.52
C GLY A 106 -2.68 -31.10 21.12
N PRO A 107 -2.23 -32.07 20.29
CA PRO A 107 -1.68 -31.79 18.97
C PRO A 107 -2.75 -31.38 17.96
N ASP A 108 -4.00 -31.84 18.11
CA ASP A 108 -5.01 -31.76 17.05
C ASP A 108 -5.75 -30.42 17.01
N LYS A 109 -5.99 -29.79 18.17
CA LYS A 109 -6.72 -28.52 18.24
C LYS A 109 -5.93 -27.38 17.61
N ILE A 110 -6.64 -26.46 16.97
CA ILE A 110 -6.05 -25.27 16.33
C ILE A 110 -5.58 -24.30 17.41
N VAL A 111 -4.36 -23.75 17.28
CA VAL A 111 -3.81 -22.73 18.17
C VAL A 111 -3.42 -21.51 17.36
N GLY A 112 -4.11 -20.41 17.65
CA GLY A 112 -3.83 -19.08 17.14
C GLY A 112 -3.02 -18.23 18.11
N TRP A 113 -2.16 -17.37 17.58
CA TRP A 113 -1.38 -16.43 18.40
C TRP A 113 -1.40 -15.01 17.84
N SER A 114 -1.59 -14.01 18.70
CA SER A 114 -1.53 -12.60 18.28
C SER A 114 -0.09 -12.14 18.06
N VAL A 115 0.26 -11.69 16.86
CA VAL A 115 1.59 -11.19 16.48
C VAL A 115 1.50 -9.75 15.98
N GLY A 116 2.52 -8.96 16.26
CA GLY A 116 2.69 -7.61 15.73
C GLY A 116 4.13 -7.13 15.60
N TYR A 117 5.13 -7.96 15.92
CA TYR A 117 6.55 -7.63 15.73
C TYR A 117 7.36 -8.82 15.18
N PRO A 118 8.41 -8.58 14.37
CA PRO A 118 9.24 -9.65 13.79
C PRO A 118 9.87 -10.59 14.83
N HIS A 119 10.32 -10.08 15.98
CA HIS A 119 10.91 -10.93 17.03
C HIS A 119 9.92 -11.94 17.63
N GLU A 120 8.61 -11.69 17.56
CA GLU A 120 7.60 -12.66 17.97
C GLU A 120 7.57 -13.82 16.94
N VAL A 121 7.78 -13.55 15.65
CA VAL A 121 7.92 -14.60 14.62
C VAL A 121 9.19 -15.43 14.83
N GLU A 122 10.30 -14.82 15.23
CA GLU A 122 11.53 -15.54 15.58
C GLU A 122 11.27 -16.56 16.71
N GLN A 123 10.47 -16.18 17.71
CA GLN A 123 10.07 -17.08 18.78
C GLN A 123 9.16 -18.22 18.29
N LEU A 124 8.19 -17.90 17.42
CA LEU A 124 7.33 -18.90 16.78
C LEU A 124 8.16 -19.93 15.99
N ALA A 125 9.15 -19.47 15.23
CA ALA A 125 10.03 -20.34 14.46
C ALA A 125 10.85 -21.28 15.37
N GLN A 126 11.28 -20.81 16.54
CA GLN A 126 11.99 -21.65 17.53
C GLN A 126 11.11 -22.76 18.14
N TRP A 127 9.81 -22.53 18.27
CA TRP A 127 8.88 -23.57 18.73
C TRP A 127 8.61 -24.63 17.67
N GLY A 128 8.57 -24.24 16.40
CA GLY A 128 8.30 -25.14 15.28
C GLY A 128 6.81 -25.43 15.06
N PRO A 129 6.48 -26.32 14.10
CA PRO A 129 5.14 -26.49 13.55
C PRO A 129 4.11 -27.03 14.54
N ASP A 130 4.53 -27.71 15.60
CA ASP A 130 3.62 -28.37 16.53
C ASP A 130 2.93 -27.42 17.51
N TYR A 131 3.33 -26.14 17.57
CA TYR A 131 2.89 -25.23 18.62
C TYR A 131 1.82 -24.22 18.18
N VAL A 132 2.05 -23.53 17.06
CA VAL A 132 1.16 -22.47 16.56
C VAL A 132 0.79 -22.75 15.11
N ASP A 133 -0.50 -22.78 14.84
CA ASP A 133 -1.06 -23.14 13.53
C ASP A 133 -1.35 -21.89 12.67
N TYR A 134 -1.72 -20.78 13.32
CA TYR A 134 -1.90 -19.50 12.63
C TYR A 134 -1.60 -18.29 13.54
N ILE A 135 -1.35 -17.13 12.93
CA ILE A 135 -1.18 -15.86 13.64
C ILE A 135 -2.15 -14.78 13.20
N GLY A 136 -2.65 -14.02 14.18
CA GLY A 136 -3.38 -12.78 13.95
C GLY A 136 -2.41 -11.60 13.95
N ILE A 137 -2.20 -10.99 12.79
CA ILE A 137 -1.25 -9.90 12.60
C ILE A 137 -1.96 -8.57 12.81
N GLY A 138 -1.64 -7.87 13.90
CA GLY A 138 -2.30 -6.61 14.21
C GLY A 138 -1.70 -5.83 15.38
N MET A 139 -2.11 -4.57 15.57
CA MET A 139 -3.21 -3.88 14.87
C MET A 139 -2.79 -3.24 13.54
N VAL A 140 -3.52 -3.53 12.46
CA VAL A 140 -3.25 -2.94 11.13
C VAL A 140 -3.61 -1.44 11.12
N PHE A 141 -4.84 -1.10 11.48
CA PHE A 141 -5.34 0.27 11.58
C PHE A 141 -5.84 0.58 13.01
N PRO A 142 -6.02 1.88 13.38
CA PRO A 142 -6.68 2.25 14.62
C PRO A 142 -8.03 1.56 14.79
N THR A 143 -8.34 1.09 15.99
CA THR A 143 -9.63 0.47 16.33
C THR A 143 -10.02 0.80 17.77
N ASN A 144 -11.32 0.96 18.01
CA ASN A 144 -11.89 1.17 19.35
C ASN A 144 -12.34 -0.16 20.01
N THR A 145 -12.18 -1.30 19.33
CA THR A 145 -12.64 -2.62 19.82
C THR A 145 -11.83 -3.12 21.02
N LYS A 146 -10.55 -2.74 21.14
CA LYS A 146 -9.73 -3.03 22.33
C LYS A 146 -9.66 -1.76 23.19
N LYS A 147 -10.19 -1.81 24.42
CA LYS A 147 -9.99 -0.77 25.44
C LYS A 147 -8.48 -0.67 25.73
N ASN A 148 -7.85 0.49 25.47
CA ASN A 148 -6.41 0.77 25.61
C ASN A 148 -5.47 -0.13 24.78
N PRO A 149 -5.33 0.10 23.46
CA PRO A 149 -4.39 -0.66 22.65
C PRO A 149 -2.93 -0.45 23.12
N LYS A 150 -2.22 -1.55 23.41
CA LYS A 150 -0.79 -1.55 23.80
C LYS A 150 0.18 -1.35 22.62
N LYS A 151 -0.30 -1.50 21.37
CA LYS A 151 0.49 -1.42 20.14
C LYS A 151 0.02 -0.22 19.31
N SER A 152 0.91 0.39 18.53
CA SER A 152 0.55 1.38 17.53
C SER A 152 0.08 0.70 16.23
N PRO A 153 -0.82 1.31 15.44
CA PRO A 153 -1.17 0.82 14.11
C PRO A 153 0.06 0.66 13.22
N MET A 154 0.23 -0.53 12.64
CA MET A 154 1.42 -0.86 11.83
C MET A 154 1.18 -0.69 10.32
N GLY A 155 -0.08 -0.61 9.90
CA GLY A 155 -0.50 -0.54 8.50
C GLY A 155 -0.10 -1.78 7.67
N PRO A 156 -0.43 -1.80 6.37
CA PRO A 156 -0.06 -2.92 5.48
C PRO A 156 1.45 -3.21 5.45
N ARG A 157 2.28 -2.16 5.60
CA ARG A 157 3.74 -2.29 5.63
C ARG A 157 4.24 -3.03 6.86
N GLY A 158 3.63 -2.79 8.03
CA GLY A 158 3.94 -3.55 9.23
C GLY A 158 3.60 -5.02 9.06
N VAL A 159 2.43 -5.32 8.47
CA VAL A 159 2.04 -6.71 8.14
C VAL A 159 3.06 -7.35 7.19
N ALA A 160 3.45 -6.66 6.12
CA ALA A 160 4.46 -7.15 5.17
C ALA A 160 5.79 -7.52 5.88
N ARG A 161 6.26 -6.73 6.85
CA ARG A 161 7.47 -7.05 7.63
C ARG A 161 7.32 -8.34 8.47
N ILE A 162 6.11 -8.66 8.92
CA ILE A 162 5.84 -9.93 9.62
C ILE A 162 5.85 -11.08 8.62
N LEU A 163 5.27 -10.90 7.42
CA LEU A 163 5.34 -11.88 6.34
C LEU A 163 6.79 -12.14 5.90
N ASP A 164 7.60 -11.10 5.79
CA ASP A 164 9.05 -11.21 5.52
C ASP A 164 9.75 -12.05 6.60
N ALA A 165 9.42 -11.83 7.88
CA ALA A 165 10.00 -12.60 8.97
C ALA A 165 9.61 -14.09 8.87
N LEU A 166 8.36 -14.40 8.52
CA LEU A 166 7.92 -15.79 8.32
C LEU A 166 8.71 -16.47 7.19
N GLU A 167 8.88 -15.79 6.06
CA GLU A 167 9.66 -16.28 4.92
C GLU A 167 11.14 -16.49 5.30
N ASN A 168 11.76 -15.49 5.92
CA ASN A 168 13.18 -15.54 6.29
C ASN A 168 13.50 -16.64 7.32
N HIS A 169 12.53 -17.00 8.16
CA HIS A 169 12.66 -18.07 9.15
C HIS A 169 12.11 -19.43 8.68
N GLY A 170 11.66 -19.55 7.42
CA GLY A 170 11.16 -20.81 6.87
C GLY A 170 9.88 -21.31 7.55
N VAL A 171 9.00 -20.39 7.98
CA VAL A 171 7.75 -20.72 8.66
C VAL A 171 6.62 -20.91 7.64
N ASP A 172 6.64 -22.01 6.90
CA ASP A 172 5.66 -22.36 5.86
C ASP A 172 4.33 -22.90 6.42
N TRP A 173 4.37 -23.57 7.57
CA TRP A 173 3.18 -24.18 8.20
C TRP A 173 2.17 -23.13 8.70
N CYS A 174 2.64 -21.98 9.16
CA CYS A 174 1.83 -21.02 9.90
C CYS A 174 1.01 -20.12 8.96
N ARG A 175 -0.32 -20.17 9.11
CA ARG A 175 -1.28 -19.30 8.40
C ARG A 175 -1.35 -17.90 9.04
N THR A 176 -1.87 -16.93 8.30
CA THR A 176 -1.82 -15.51 8.67
C THR A 176 -3.14 -14.81 8.39
N VAL A 177 -3.64 -14.06 9.38
CA VAL A 177 -4.82 -13.20 9.21
C VAL A 177 -4.50 -11.77 9.63
N ALA A 178 -4.84 -10.80 8.79
CA ALA A 178 -4.71 -9.39 9.15
C ALA A 178 -5.87 -8.97 10.07
N ILE A 179 -5.59 -8.23 11.15
CA ILE A 179 -6.63 -7.80 12.10
C ILE A 179 -6.43 -6.38 12.64
N GLY A 180 -7.55 -5.68 12.85
CA GLY A 180 -7.62 -4.40 13.55
C GLY A 180 -7.93 -3.22 12.63
N GLY A 181 -9.13 -2.65 12.80
CA GLY A 181 -9.61 -1.48 12.05
C GLY A 181 -9.87 -1.77 10.57
N LEU A 182 -10.13 -3.03 10.21
CA LEU A 182 -10.43 -3.44 8.84
C LEU A 182 -11.89 -3.19 8.50
N HIS A 183 -12.11 -2.49 7.39
CA HIS A 183 -13.40 -2.05 6.89
C HIS A 183 -13.39 -2.04 5.35
N PRO A 184 -14.55 -2.03 4.67
CA PRO A 184 -14.64 -2.09 3.21
C PRO A 184 -13.81 -1.04 2.47
N ASP A 185 -13.59 0.13 3.08
CA ASP A 185 -12.82 1.24 2.51
C ASP A 185 -11.29 1.01 2.52
N ASN A 186 -10.79 0.05 3.32
CA ASN A 186 -9.35 -0.18 3.48
C ASN A 186 -8.89 -1.63 3.20
N ILE A 187 -9.79 -2.61 3.20
CA ILE A 187 -9.46 -4.03 2.96
C ILE A 187 -8.81 -4.25 1.60
N GLY A 188 -9.29 -3.59 0.54
CA GLY A 188 -8.70 -3.73 -0.80
C GLY A 188 -7.20 -3.38 -0.81
N ARG A 189 -6.80 -2.34 -0.05
CA ARG A 189 -5.38 -1.97 0.09
C ARG A 189 -4.58 -2.98 0.92
N VAL A 190 -5.19 -3.54 1.96
CA VAL A 190 -4.55 -4.57 2.81
C VAL A 190 -4.27 -5.82 1.97
N LEU A 191 -5.26 -6.34 1.25
CA LEU A 191 -5.09 -7.50 0.37
C LEU A 191 -4.02 -7.25 -0.70
N TYR A 192 -3.97 -6.03 -1.22
CA TYR A 192 -3.05 -5.65 -2.28
C TYR A 192 -1.58 -5.45 -1.83
N GLN A 193 -1.36 -4.87 -0.66
CA GLN A 193 -0.02 -4.50 -0.19
C GLN A 193 0.59 -5.49 0.83
N CYS A 194 -0.20 -6.30 1.52
CA CYS A 194 0.30 -7.24 2.53
C CYS A 194 0.87 -8.51 1.88
N ASN A 195 2.07 -8.38 1.31
CA ASN A 195 2.86 -9.48 0.77
C ASN A 195 4.28 -9.43 1.33
N SER A 196 4.95 -10.58 1.40
CA SER A 196 6.39 -10.64 1.59
C SER A 196 7.12 -9.97 0.41
N GLY A 197 8.34 -9.48 0.67
CA GLY A 197 9.20 -8.81 -0.30
C GLY A 197 9.64 -9.72 -1.45
N ASN A 198 9.72 -11.03 -1.21
CA ASN A 198 9.96 -12.03 -2.27
C ASN A 198 8.70 -12.37 -3.08
N GLY A 199 7.53 -11.87 -2.69
CA GLY A 199 6.25 -12.13 -3.37
C GLY A 199 5.67 -13.52 -3.18
N GLN A 200 6.26 -14.40 -2.38
CA GLN A 200 5.82 -15.79 -2.24
C GLN A 200 4.69 -15.97 -1.24
N ARG A 201 4.48 -15.00 -0.35
CA ARG A 201 3.46 -15.06 0.70
C ARG A 201 2.62 -13.80 0.74
N SER A 202 1.31 -13.97 0.81
CA SER A 202 0.36 -12.95 1.24
C SER A 202 -0.39 -13.41 2.49
N ILE A 203 -1.25 -12.55 3.02
CA ILE A 203 -2.15 -12.97 4.10
C ILE A 203 -3.12 -14.07 3.62
N ASP A 204 -3.43 -15.03 4.48
CA ASP A 204 -4.39 -16.11 4.20
C ASP A 204 -5.84 -15.64 4.42
N GLY A 205 -6.04 -14.49 5.07
CA GLY A 205 -7.35 -13.86 5.17
C GLY A 205 -7.37 -12.61 6.03
N ILE A 206 -8.58 -12.13 6.30
CA ILE A 206 -8.83 -10.97 7.14
C ILE A 206 -9.67 -11.34 8.35
N SER A 207 -9.48 -10.62 9.45
CA SER A 207 -10.31 -10.73 10.63
C SER A 207 -10.99 -9.41 11.00
N VAL A 208 -12.30 -9.50 11.23
CA VAL A 208 -13.18 -8.36 11.51
C VAL A 208 -13.99 -8.59 12.78
N VAL A 209 -14.35 -7.49 13.45
CA VAL A 209 -15.23 -7.50 14.63
C VAL A 209 -16.43 -6.58 14.38
N SER A 210 -16.20 -5.26 14.48
CA SER A 210 -17.28 -4.27 14.47
C SER A 210 -18.00 -4.17 13.13
N ASP A 211 -17.32 -4.46 12.01
CA ASP A 211 -17.92 -4.39 10.67
C ASP A 211 -19.08 -5.37 10.49
N ILE A 212 -19.07 -6.49 11.22
CA ILE A 212 -20.16 -7.48 11.25
C ILE A 212 -20.97 -7.35 12.54
N MET A 213 -20.32 -7.40 13.71
CA MET A 213 -21.02 -7.47 15.00
C MET A 213 -21.86 -6.22 15.29
N ALA A 214 -21.40 -5.04 14.87
CA ALA A 214 -22.14 -3.78 15.05
C ALA A 214 -23.03 -3.40 13.84
N ALA A 215 -23.06 -4.23 12.80
CA ALA A 215 -23.87 -3.96 11.61
C ALA A 215 -25.36 -4.24 11.89
N LYS A 216 -26.23 -3.31 11.45
CA LYS A 216 -27.70 -3.51 11.50
C LYS A 216 -28.14 -4.74 10.69
N ASP A 217 -27.43 -5.00 9.60
CA ASP A 217 -27.56 -6.18 8.75
C ASP A 217 -26.20 -6.85 8.60
N ALA A 218 -25.91 -7.81 9.48
CA ALA A 218 -24.69 -8.59 9.45
C ALA A 218 -24.53 -9.40 8.16
N GLY A 219 -25.61 -9.89 7.56
CA GLY A 219 -25.53 -10.66 6.32
C GLY A 219 -25.07 -9.81 5.14
N ALA A 220 -25.64 -8.61 4.99
CA ALA A 220 -25.22 -7.67 3.97
C ALA A 220 -23.76 -7.20 4.18
N ALA A 221 -23.36 -6.91 5.43
CA ALA A 221 -21.99 -6.53 5.75
C ALA A 221 -20.99 -7.65 5.40
N THR A 222 -21.26 -8.88 5.81
CA THR A 222 -20.42 -10.04 5.48
C THR A 222 -20.30 -10.24 3.98
N LYS A 223 -21.41 -10.13 3.23
CA LYS A 223 -21.38 -10.29 1.78
C LYS A 223 -20.47 -9.28 1.10
N ILE A 224 -20.48 -8.01 1.54
CA ILE A 224 -19.56 -6.98 1.03
C ILE A 224 -18.11 -7.39 1.27
N LEU A 225 -17.78 -7.93 2.45
CA LEU A 225 -16.44 -8.39 2.79
C LEU A 225 -16.02 -9.60 1.95
N ARG A 226 -16.91 -10.57 1.75
CA ARG A 226 -16.67 -11.74 0.89
C ARG A 226 -16.42 -11.32 -0.57
N ASP A 227 -17.26 -10.44 -1.11
CA ASP A 227 -17.10 -9.90 -2.46
C ASP A 227 -15.74 -9.20 -2.63
N LEU A 228 -15.25 -8.49 -1.60
CA LEU A 228 -13.91 -7.89 -1.63
C LEU A 228 -12.79 -8.94 -1.64
N LEU A 229 -12.92 -10.04 -0.90
CA LEU A 229 -11.92 -11.11 -0.90
C LEU A 229 -11.87 -11.82 -2.26
N ASP A 230 -13.04 -12.10 -2.85
CA ASP A 230 -13.16 -12.85 -4.12
C ASP A 230 -12.81 -12.05 -5.37
N LYS A 231 -12.84 -10.72 -5.29
CA LYS A 231 -12.63 -9.85 -6.44
C LYS A 231 -11.25 -10.00 -7.09
N GLY A 232 -10.21 -10.30 -6.30
CA GLY A 232 -8.83 -10.49 -6.79
C GLY A 232 -8.18 -9.28 -7.46
N TYR A 233 -8.81 -8.09 -7.42
CA TYR A 233 -8.33 -6.89 -8.08
C TYR A 233 -8.73 -5.60 -7.34
N TYR A 234 -7.74 -4.73 -7.11
CA TYR A 234 -7.89 -3.44 -6.43
C TYR A 234 -7.68 -2.27 -7.40
N SER A 235 -8.80 -1.67 -7.84
CA SER A 235 -8.82 -0.44 -8.64
C SER A 235 -8.62 0.78 -7.74
N PHE A 236 -7.37 1.11 -7.40
CA PHE A 236 -7.05 2.23 -6.51
C PHE A 236 -7.00 3.60 -7.21
N VAL A 237 -6.91 3.59 -8.54
CA VAL A 237 -6.88 4.77 -9.40
C VAL A 237 -7.74 4.51 -10.63
N ASN A 238 -8.42 5.54 -11.15
CA ASN A 238 -9.24 5.48 -12.36
C ASN A 238 -8.35 5.55 -13.63
N LEU A 239 -7.40 4.63 -13.72
CA LEU A 239 -6.50 4.39 -14.84
C LEU A 239 -6.42 2.87 -15.05
N GLN A 240 -6.01 2.44 -16.23
CA GLN A 240 -5.89 1.02 -16.54
C GLN A 240 -4.64 0.44 -15.89
N LEU A 241 -4.81 -0.24 -14.74
CA LEU A 241 -3.75 -1.07 -14.17
C LEU A 241 -3.67 -2.35 -15.00
N SER A 242 -2.82 -2.34 -16.03
CA SER A 242 -2.42 -3.52 -16.79
C SER A 242 -0.93 -3.76 -16.62
N ILE A 243 -0.52 -5.02 -16.69
CA ILE A 243 0.91 -5.33 -16.85
C ILE A 243 1.24 -5.04 -18.30
N SER A 244 1.92 -3.94 -18.53
CA SER A 244 2.41 -3.60 -19.86
C SER A 244 3.52 -4.60 -20.22
N THR A 245 3.32 -5.41 -21.25
CA THR A 245 4.43 -6.18 -21.84
C THR A 245 5.36 -5.18 -22.53
N ILE A 246 6.43 -4.77 -21.85
CA ILE A 246 7.34 -3.68 -22.26
C ILE A 246 7.96 -3.93 -23.64
N TYR A 247 8.06 -5.19 -24.04
CA TYR A 247 8.76 -5.62 -25.26
C TYR A 247 8.16 -5.13 -26.59
N ASN A 248 7.00 -4.47 -26.60
CA ASN A 248 6.36 -3.97 -27.83
C ASN A 248 5.74 -2.55 -27.73
N ILE A 249 6.16 -1.73 -26.75
CA ILE A 249 5.56 -0.40 -26.57
C ILE A 249 6.28 0.63 -27.44
N ASP A 250 5.59 1.17 -28.44
CA ASP A 250 6.00 2.42 -29.10
C ASP A 250 5.61 3.62 -28.21
N PHE A 251 6.46 3.90 -27.22
CA PHE A 251 6.28 5.01 -26.29
C PHE A 251 6.01 6.34 -27.02
N SER A 252 6.65 6.57 -28.18
CA SER A 252 6.52 7.84 -28.91
C SER A 252 5.10 8.11 -29.42
N THR A 253 4.40 7.07 -29.88
CA THR A 253 3.02 7.19 -30.38
C THR A 253 2.04 7.35 -29.21
N HIS A 254 2.27 6.65 -28.10
CA HIS A 254 1.44 6.77 -26.90
C HIS A 254 1.60 8.14 -26.23
N THR A 255 2.83 8.65 -26.12
CA THR A 255 3.15 9.96 -25.55
C THR A 255 2.36 11.06 -26.23
N LYS A 256 2.30 11.09 -27.57
CA LYS A 256 1.54 12.13 -28.29
C LYS A 256 0.07 12.17 -27.84
N ARG A 257 -0.58 11.01 -27.76
CA ARG A 257 -1.97 10.88 -27.30
C ARG A 257 -2.13 11.35 -25.85
N PHE A 258 -1.21 11.02 -24.96
CA PHE A 258 -1.25 11.48 -23.57
C PHE A 258 -1.17 13.00 -23.47
N LEU A 259 -0.28 13.65 -24.24
CA LEU A 259 -0.18 15.12 -24.25
C LEU A 259 -1.48 15.76 -24.78
N GLU A 260 -2.09 15.19 -25.82
CA GLU A 260 -3.38 15.65 -26.37
C GLU A 260 -4.51 15.52 -25.33
N GLN A 261 -4.55 14.43 -24.56
CA GLN A 261 -5.51 14.24 -23.46
C GLN A 261 -5.31 15.27 -22.35
N VAL A 262 -4.07 15.50 -21.90
CA VAL A 262 -3.77 16.52 -20.89
C VAL A 262 -4.16 17.92 -21.38
N ALA A 263 -3.85 18.25 -22.63
CA ALA A 263 -4.20 19.55 -23.23
C ALA A 263 -5.72 19.77 -23.32
N LYS A 264 -6.47 18.69 -23.60
CA LYS A 264 -7.94 18.71 -23.67
C LYS A 264 -8.58 18.77 -22.28
N ASN A 265 -8.14 17.90 -21.38
CA ASN A 265 -8.76 17.69 -20.07
C ASN A 265 -8.33 18.75 -19.04
N ARG A 266 -7.18 19.41 -19.26
CA ARG A 266 -6.65 20.54 -18.45
C ARG A 266 -6.70 20.24 -16.95
N PRO A 267 -6.02 19.18 -16.49
CA PRO A 267 -6.22 18.65 -15.15
C PRO A 267 -5.88 19.65 -14.05
N LEU A 268 -6.56 19.54 -12.92
CA LEU A 268 -6.22 20.26 -11.70
C LEU A 268 -5.13 19.47 -10.95
N VAL A 269 -4.00 20.11 -10.66
CA VAL A 269 -2.92 19.51 -9.87
C VAL A 269 -2.81 20.23 -8.52
N GLN A 270 -3.31 19.59 -7.46
CA GLN A 270 -3.12 20.07 -6.10
C GLN A 270 -1.68 19.78 -5.65
N HIS A 271 -1.00 20.81 -5.20
CA HIS A 271 0.36 20.74 -4.68
C HIS A 271 0.35 20.97 -3.17
N ILE A 272 0.77 19.95 -2.42
CA ILE A 272 1.17 20.11 -1.01
C ILE A 272 2.68 19.97 -0.99
N THR A 273 3.38 21.11 -1.01
CA THR A 273 4.81 21.15 -1.31
C THR A 273 5.55 22.26 -0.57
N ASN A 274 6.88 22.19 -0.57
CA ASN A 274 7.72 23.18 0.09
C ASN A 274 7.68 24.55 -0.63
N LYS A 275 7.98 25.62 0.12
CA LYS A 275 7.93 27.00 -0.37
C LYS A 275 8.80 27.26 -1.61
N VAL A 276 9.94 26.58 -1.73
CA VAL A 276 10.87 26.76 -2.85
C VAL A 276 10.27 26.20 -4.14
N HIS A 277 9.51 25.09 -4.03
CA HIS A 277 8.89 24.45 -5.18
C HIS A 277 7.56 25.09 -5.59
N GLN A 278 6.80 25.74 -4.70
CA GLN A 278 5.45 26.25 -5.00
C GLN A 278 5.35 27.06 -6.32
N ASN A 279 6.13 28.14 -6.45
CA ASN A 279 6.07 28.97 -7.66
C ASN A 279 6.59 28.23 -8.90
N PHE A 280 7.66 27.45 -8.77
CA PHE A 280 8.24 26.75 -9.90
C PHE A 280 7.32 25.64 -10.40
N GLY A 281 6.84 24.78 -9.50
CA GLY A 281 5.87 23.72 -9.78
C GLY A 281 4.57 24.26 -10.39
N ALA A 282 4.06 25.40 -9.92
CA ALA A 282 2.90 26.07 -10.51
C ALA A 282 3.13 26.40 -11.99
N ASN A 283 4.27 27.04 -12.31
CA ASN A 283 4.59 27.43 -13.68
C ASN A 283 4.86 26.22 -14.58
N VAL A 284 5.47 25.15 -14.05
CA VAL A 284 5.61 23.88 -14.76
C VAL A 284 4.25 23.27 -15.09
N THR A 285 3.33 23.19 -14.13
CA THR A 285 1.96 22.70 -14.38
C THR A 285 1.23 23.54 -15.44
N LEU A 286 1.36 24.87 -15.39
CA LEU A 286 0.78 25.77 -16.40
C LEU A 286 1.40 25.58 -17.79
N ALA A 287 2.71 25.38 -17.87
CA ALA A 287 3.41 25.13 -19.14
C ALA A 287 2.87 23.88 -19.86
N LEU A 288 2.44 22.88 -19.08
CA LEU A 288 1.82 21.62 -19.52
C LEU A 288 0.31 21.72 -19.74
N GLY A 289 -0.26 22.93 -19.79
CA GLY A 289 -1.70 23.14 -20.07
C GLY A 289 -2.64 22.75 -18.92
N SER A 290 -2.09 22.44 -17.75
CA SER A 290 -2.81 22.04 -16.54
C SER A 290 -3.02 23.22 -15.60
N SER A 291 -3.85 23.06 -14.57
CA SER A 291 -4.17 24.11 -13.59
C SER A 291 -3.59 23.76 -12.21
N PRO A 292 -2.63 24.51 -11.67
CA PRO A 292 -2.11 24.25 -10.32
C PRO A 292 -3.02 24.86 -9.25
N ILE A 293 -3.10 24.21 -8.09
CA ILE A 293 -3.61 24.80 -6.85
C ILE A 293 -2.68 24.43 -5.69
N MET A 294 -2.38 25.40 -4.82
CA MET A 294 -1.45 25.24 -3.69
C MET A 294 -2.20 25.17 -2.34
N SER A 295 -3.42 24.62 -2.35
CA SER A 295 -4.26 24.56 -1.15
C SER A 295 -3.75 23.48 -0.19
N GLU A 296 -3.51 23.90 1.05
CA GLU A 296 -3.20 23.06 2.21
C GLU A 296 -4.32 23.17 3.25
N ILE A 297 -5.57 23.42 2.81
CA ILE A 297 -6.75 23.58 3.67
C ILE A 297 -7.52 22.26 3.70
N LYS A 298 -7.64 21.67 4.90
CA LYS A 298 -8.26 20.34 5.09
C LYS A 298 -9.70 20.28 4.61
N GLU A 299 -10.44 21.37 4.79
CA GLU A 299 -11.85 21.49 4.46
C GLU A 299 -12.10 21.55 2.93
N GLU A 300 -11.11 21.96 2.14
CA GLU A 300 -11.22 22.06 0.67
C GLU A 300 -10.85 20.76 -0.03
N VAL A 301 -10.08 19.89 0.63
CA VAL A 301 -9.46 18.70 0.03
C VAL A 301 -10.47 17.79 -0.68
N ASP A 302 -11.63 17.55 -0.07
CA ASP A 302 -12.65 16.68 -0.68
C ASP A 302 -13.23 17.31 -1.95
N ASP A 303 -13.52 18.61 -1.95
CA ASP A 303 -14.01 19.31 -3.13
C ASP A 303 -12.96 19.27 -4.26
N LEU A 304 -11.68 19.49 -3.94
CA LEU A 304 -10.59 19.45 -4.91
C LEU A 304 -10.42 18.04 -5.52
N ALA A 305 -10.55 17.00 -4.71
CA ALA A 305 -10.44 15.62 -5.18
C ALA A 305 -11.58 15.26 -6.16
N HIS A 306 -12.80 15.77 -5.93
CA HIS A 306 -13.96 15.46 -6.79
C HIS A 306 -13.96 16.17 -8.15
N ILE A 307 -13.14 17.21 -8.33
CA ILE A 307 -13.02 17.89 -9.62
C ILE A 307 -12.62 16.88 -10.73
N PRO A 308 -13.27 16.90 -11.90
CA PRO A 308 -12.88 16.05 -13.02
C PRO A 308 -11.42 16.25 -13.40
N HIS A 309 -10.70 15.15 -13.62
CA HIS A 309 -9.26 15.19 -13.96
C HIS A 309 -8.42 15.94 -12.92
N SER A 310 -8.46 15.48 -11.67
CA SER A 310 -7.60 16.00 -10.60
C SER A 310 -6.47 15.02 -10.26
N ALA A 311 -5.34 15.55 -9.80
CA ALA A 311 -4.24 14.78 -9.23
C ALA A 311 -3.63 15.51 -8.03
N LEU A 312 -3.09 14.74 -7.09
CA LEU A 312 -2.42 15.24 -5.91
C LEU A 312 -0.91 15.01 -6.02
N LEU A 313 -0.12 16.06 -5.87
CA LEU A 313 1.32 15.99 -5.67
C LEU A 313 1.66 16.30 -4.21
N VAL A 314 2.18 15.30 -3.50
CA VAL A 314 2.65 15.42 -2.12
C VAL A 314 4.17 15.44 -2.10
N ASN A 315 4.74 16.50 -1.56
CA ASN A 315 6.17 16.63 -1.34
C ASN A 315 6.46 16.83 0.15
N THR A 316 7.24 15.93 0.74
CA THR A 316 7.45 15.90 2.20
C THR A 316 8.49 16.91 2.69
N GLY A 317 8.95 17.80 1.80
CA GLY A 317 9.59 19.05 2.18
C GLY A 317 8.61 20.12 2.70
N SER A 318 7.30 19.93 2.57
CA SER A 318 6.29 20.89 3.03
C SER A 318 6.28 21.05 4.57
N VAL A 319 5.76 22.21 5.02
CA VAL A 319 5.47 22.52 6.42
C VAL A 319 4.01 22.22 6.80
N ALA A 320 3.22 21.68 5.86
CA ALA A 320 1.82 21.34 6.09
C ALA A 320 1.66 20.37 7.29
N PRO A 321 0.64 20.56 8.14
CA PRO A 321 0.35 19.62 9.20
C PRO A 321 0.11 18.22 8.65
N LEU A 322 0.67 17.21 9.32
CA LEU A 322 0.57 15.80 8.89
C LEU A 322 -0.88 15.33 8.71
N ASP A 323 -1.83 15.83 9.50
CA ASP A 323 -3.24 15.43 9.38
C ASP A 323 -3.87 15.94 8.07
N VAL A 324 -3.52 17.14 7.61
CA VAL A 324 -3.94 17.71 6.32
C VAL A 324 -3.45 16.83 5.19
N VAL A 325 -2.15 16.49 5.18
CA VAL A 325 -1.56 15.66 4.11
C VAL A 325 -2.20 14.27 4.08
N LYS A 326 -2.40 13.64 5.23
CA LYS A 326 -3.10 12.34 5.32
C LYS A 326 -4.53 12.43 4.80
N THR A 327 -5.25 13.49 5.16
CA THR A 327 -6.63 13.72 4.71
C THR A 327 -6.67 13.90 3.19
N ALA A 328 -5.71 14.62 2.61
CA ALA A 328 -5.55 14.78 1.16
C ALA A 328 -5.33 13.46 0.45
N ILE A 329 -4.37 12.65 0.89
CA ILE A 329 -4.10 11.33 0.29
C ILE A 329 -5.37 10.46 0.32
N GLN A 330 -6.05 10.42 1.47
CA GLN A 330 -7.26 9.63 1.65
C GLN A 330 -8.42 10.11 0.77
N ALA A 331 -8.62 11.42 0.66
CA ALA A 331 -9.65 11.98 -0.20
C ALA A 331 -9.45 11.60 -1.66
N TYR A 332 -8.23 11.76 -2.19
CA TYR A 332 -7.91 11.38 -3.57
C TYR A 332 -8.05 9.87 -3.80
N ASN A 333 -7.66 9.03 -2.83
CA ASN A 333 -7.89 7.59 -2.93
C ASN A 333 -9.38 7.21 -2.95
N ARG A 334 -10.23 7.86 -2.14
CA ARG A 334 -11.69 7.60 -2.11
C ARG A 334 -12.33 7.79 -3.49
N VAL A 335 -11.91 8.83 -4.21
CA VAL A 335 -12.40 9.13 -5.57
C VAL A 335 -11.53 8.54 -6.68
N ARG A 336 -10.56 7.67 -6.33
CA ARG A 336 -9.64 6.98 -7.26
C ARG A 336 -8.88 7.93 -8.18
N ARG A 337 -8.41 9.05 -7.64
CA ARG A 337 -7.58 10.03 -8.35
C ARG A 337 -6.09 9.77 -8.12
N PRO A 338 -5.22 10.09 -9.09
CA PRO A 338 -3.79 9.86 -8.95
C PRO A 338 -3.17 10.64 -7.79
N VAL A 339 -2.25 9.97 -7.08
CA VAL A 339 -1.43 10.58 -6.02
C VAL A 339 0.04 10.32 -6.33
N VAL A 340 0.83 11.38 -6.41
CA VAL A 340 2.29 11.35 -6.61
C VAL A 340 2.97 11.76 -5.32
N LEU A 341 3.89 10.92 -4.82
CA LEU A 341 4.70 11.21 -3.65
C LEU A 341 6.15 11.50 -4.03
N ASP A 342 6.67 12.61 -3.50
CA ASP A 342 8.07 13.02 -3.55
C ASP A 342 8.61 13.07 -2.10
N PRO A 343 9.22 11.96 -1.60
CA PRO A 343 9.60 11.80 -0.21
C PRO A 343 10.94 12.48 0.09
N VAL A 344 11.01 13.79 -0.15
CA VAL A 344 12.24 14.59 -0.08
C VAL A 344 13.00 14.36 1.22
N GLY A 345 14.26 13.97 1.09
CA GLY A 345 15.15 13.71 2.21
C GLY A 345 14.65 12.60 3.14
N TYR A 346 13.95 11.59 2.60
CA TYR A 346 13.32 10.48 3.33
C TYR A 346 14.09 10.04 4.58
N SER A 347 15.35 9.64 4.41
CA SER A 347 16.23 9.12 5.48
C SER A 347 17.25 10.13 6.00
N ALA A 348 17.15 11.41 5.61
CA ALA A 348 18.13 12.42 6.01
C ALA A 348 18.12 12.71 7.51
N THR A 349 16.97 12.52 8.17
CA THR A 349 16.80 12.65 9.62
C THR A 349 15.75 11.65 10.11
N THR A 350 15.80 11.27 11.39
CA THR A 350 14.79 10.41 12.02
C THR A 350 13.39 11.00 11.90
N THR A 351 13.24 12.33 12.00
CA THR A 351 11.96 13.01 11.84
C THR A 351 11.38 12.82 10.43
N ARG A 352 12.21 12.97 9.38
CA ARG A 352 11.77 12.73 8.00
C ARG A 352 11.43 11.26 7.77
N LEU A 353 12.19 10.33 8.35
CA LEU A 353 11.91 8.90 8.23
C LEU A 353 10.49 8.59 8.77
N VAL A 354 10.21 9.00 10.02
CA VAL A 354 8.91 8.79 10.66
C VAL A 354 7.77 9.48 9.90
N LEU A 355 8.00 10.71 9.43
CA LEU A 355 7.02 11.46 8.64
C LEU A 355 6.64 10.70 7.37
N ASN A 356 7.63 10.29 6.57
CA ASN A 356 7.40 9.63 5.30
C ASN A 356 6.81 8.23 5.51
N ASP A 357 7.27 7.44 6.49
CA ASP A 357 6.65 6.15 6.85
C ASP A 357 5.17 6.32 7.20
N THR A 358 4.83 7.37 7.94
CA THR A 358 3.44 7.66 8.31
C THR A 358 2.58 8.02 7.09
N LEU A 359 3.13 8.80 6.15
CA LEU A 359 2.44 9.15 4.91
C LEU A 359 2.27 7.94 3.99
N LEU A 360 3.31 7.12 3.85
CA LEU A 360 3.26 5.87 3.07
C LEU A 360 2.21 4.90 3.60
N ALA A 361 1.96 4.89 4.91
CA ALA A 361 0.90 4.09 5.53
C ALA A 361 -0.51 4.67 5.33
N SER A 362 -0.64 5.95 4.95
CA SER A 362 -1.92 6.68 4.97
C SER A 362 -2.84 6.39 3.77
N GLY A 363 -2.30 5.85 2.67
CA GLY A 363 -3.07 5.56 1.46
C GLY A 363 -2.28 4.79 0.41
N GLN A 364 -2.76 4.85 -0.83
CA GLN A 364 -2.16 4.24 -2.02
C GLN A 364 -1.65 5.32 -2.97
N PHE A 365 -0.43 5.14 -3.47
CA PHE A 365 0.22 6.08 -4.39
C PHE A 365 0.23 5.53 -5.80
N THR A 366 -0.02 6.38 -6.78
CA THR A 366 0.10 6.02 -8.21
C THR A 366 1.56 6.07 -8.64
N CYS A 367 2.31 7.05 -8.13
CA CYS A 367 3.74 7.15 -8.37
C CYS A 367 4.50 7.59 -7.12
N ILE A 368 5.67 6.99 -6.87
CA ILE A 368 6.64 7.46 -5.88
C ILE A 368 7.93 7.83 -6.63
N LYS A 369 8.34 9.10 -6.56
CA LYS A 369 9.53 9.60 -7.22
C LYS A 369 10.54 10.10 -6.20
N GLY A 370 11.78 9.64 -6.28
CA GLY A 370 12.88 10.15 -5.46
C GLY A 370 14.19 10.23 -6.23
N ASN A 371 15.18 10.90 -5.66
CA ASN A 371 16.56 10.77 -6.12
C ASN A 371 17.16 9.42 -5.70
N THR A 372 18.36 9.12 -6.18
CA THR A 372 19.12 7.90 -5.85
C THR A 372 19.14 7.58 -4.36
N GLY A 373 19.40 8.56 -3.51
CA GLY A 373 19.49 8.34 -2.08
C GLY A 373 18.14 7.97 -1.45
N GLU A 374 17.08 8.68 -1.84
CA GLU A 374 15.72 8.42 -1.37
C GLU A 374 15.23 7.04 -1.77
N ILE A 375 15.44 6.63 -3.04
CA ILE A 375 15.03 5.32 -3.54
C ILE A 375 15.81 4.18 -2.89
N LEU A 376 17.14 4.30 -2.75
CA LEU A 376 17.95 3.30 -2.04
C LEU A 376 17.49 3.13 -0.59
N SER A 377 17.15 4.24 0.08
CA SER A 377 16.67 4.22 1.46
C SER A 377 15.28 3.57 1.57
N LEU A 378 14.36 3.92 0.68
CA LEU A 378 13.02 3.30 0.61
C LEU A 378 13.08 1.80 0.30
N ALA A 379 14.04 1.40 -0.53
CA ALA A 379 14.35 0.01 -0.85
C ALA A 379 15.04 -0.73 0.31
N GLY A 380 15.44 -0.04 1.38
CA GLY A 380 16.06 -0.64 2.56
C GLY A 380 17.55 -0.94 2.42
N PHE A 381 18.22 -0.40 1.38
CA PHE A 381 19.66 -0.47 1.18
C PHE A 381 20.36 0.52 2.15
N SER A 382 20.27 0.25 3.45
CA SER A 382 20.78 1.11 4.51
C SER A 382 22.27 0.83 4.76
N GLY A 383 23.15 1.82 4.52
CA GLY A 383 24.58 1.69 4.84
C GLY A 383 25.56 2.59 4.06
N LYS A 384 25.11 3.35 3.04
CA LYS A 384 26.00 4.18 2.20
C LYS A 384 25.46 5.56 1.83
N MET A 385 24.70 6.24 2.69
CA MET A 385 24.30 7.63 2.45
C MET A 385 24.96 8.61 3.42
N ARG A 386 25.69 9.59 2.87
CA ARG A 386 26.09 10.83 3.53
C ARG A 386 25.35 12.00 2.85
N GLY A 387 24.38 12.60 3.54
CA GLY A 387 23.81 13.91 3.21
C GLY A 387 22.71 13.94 2.13
N VAL A 388 21.93 15.03 2.13
CA VAL A 388 20.90 15.38 1.13
C VAL A 388 21.48 15.89 -0.19
N ASP A 389 22.78 16.22 -0.21
CA ASP A 389 23.51 16.76 -1.37
C ASP A 389 24.49 15.74 -1.97
N ALA A 390 24.17 14.43 -1.92
CA ALA A 390 25.04 13.36 -2.41
C ALA A 390 25.21 13.41 -3.94
N HIS A 391 26.07 14.32 -4.40
CA HIS A 391 26.63 14.35 -5.73
C HIS A 391 27.42 13.05 -5.94
N GLY A 392 26.97 12.22 -6.88
CA GLY A 392 27.85 11.31 -7.61
C GLY A 392 28.44 10.14 -6.82
N GLY A 393 27.61 9.36 -6.12
CA GLY A 393 27.94 7.94 -5.98
C GLY A 393 27.78 7.29 -7.35
N ASN A 394 28.85 6.80 -7.97
CA ASN A 394 28.79 6.04 -9.22
C ASN A 394 28.20 4.64 -8.89
N TYR A 395 26.91 4.59 -8.57
CA TYR A 395 26.19 3.36 -8.31
C TYR A 395 25.99 2.62 -9.61
N ASP A 396 26.12 1.30 -9.55
CA ASP A 396 25.84 0.44 -10.70
C ASP A 396 24.39 0.64 -11.18
N LYS A 397 24.18 0.64 -12.49
CA LYS A 397 22.84 0.73 -13.09
C LYS A 397 21.94 -0.37 -12.55
N ASP A 398 22.49 -1.57 -12.36
CA ASP A 398 21.73 -2.73 -11.89
C ASP A 398 21.24 -2.54 -10.45
N ILE A 399 22.05 -1.92 -9.58
CA ILE A 399 21.66 -1.60 -8.20
C ILE A 399 20.53 -0.58 -8.18
N LEU A 400 20.60 0.46 -9.01
CA LEU A 400 19.54 1.47 -9.09
C LEU A 400 18.25 0.91 -9.66
N ALA A 401 18.34 0.06 -10.69
CA ALA A 401 17.20 -0.65 -11.25
C ALA A 401 16.53 -1.55 -10.21
N GLN A 402 17.33 -2.36 -9.49
CA GLN A 402 16.84 -3.24 -8.43
C GLN A 402 16.18 -2.45 -7.29
N ALA A 403 16.81 -1.37 -6.82
CA ALA A 403 16.22 -0.53 -5.77
C ALA A 403 14.91 0.13 -6.25
N THR A 404 14.82 0.53 -7.51
CA THR A 404 13.60 1.10 -8.08
C THR A 404 12.49 0.05 -8.17
N ARG A 405 12.80 -1.17 -8.62
CA ARG A 405 11.87 -2.33 -8.63
C ARG A 405 11.39 -2.67 -7.22
N GLU A 406 12.28 -2.65 -6.23
CA GLU A 406 11.95 -2.89 -4.83
C GLU A 406 10.95 -1.87 -4.28
N VAL A 407 11.17 -0.57 -4.52
CA VAL A 407 10.21 0.47 -4.12
C VAL A 407 8.88 0.26 -4.84
N ALA A 408 8.91 0.02 -6.15
CA ALA A 408 7.71 -0.20 -6.95
C ALA A 408 6.89 -1.38 -6.40
N PHE A 409 7.52 -2.52 -6.17
CA PHE A 409 6.90 -3.74 -5.65
C PHE A 409 6.29 -3.53 -4.27
N ARG A 410 7.11 -3.03 -3.33
CA ARG A 410 6.76 -2.87 -1.91
C ARG A 410 5.57 -1.97 -1.66
N PHE A 411 5.44 -0.90 -2.44
CA PHE A 411 4.37 0.08 -2.29
C PHE A 411 3.26 -0.10 -3.35
N ARG A 412 3.42 -1.09 -4.24
CA ARG A 412 2.51 -1.40 -5.34
C ARG A 412 2.22 -0.19 -6.23
N THR A 413 3.28 0.43 -6.72
CA THR A 413 3.26 1.77 -7.36
C THR A 413 4.16 1.79 -8.59
N VAL A 414 4.09 2.88 -9.36
CA VAL A 414 5.15 3.22 -10.31
C VAL A 414 6.25 3.99 -9.57
N ALA A 415 7.45 3.43 -9.47
CA ALA A 415 8.58 4.10 -8.82
C ALA A 415 9.47 4.80 -9.85
N VAL A 416 9.99 5.98 -9.51
CA VAL A 416 10.94 6.74 -10.32
C VAL A 416 12.18 7.08 -9.50
N CYS A 417 13.35 6.68 -9.97
CA CYS A 417 14.65 7.05 -9.44
C CYS A 417 15.32 8.05 -10.37
N THR A 418 15.42 9.31 -9.97
CA THR A 418 15.94 10.39 -10.81
C THR A 418 17.46 10.52 -10.70
N GLY A 419 18.12 10.78 -11.82
CA GLY A 419 19.56 11.01 -11.89
C GLY A 419 20.01 11.47 -13.28
N GLU A 420 21.27 11.20 -13.64
CA GLU A 420 21.70 11.31 -15.05
C GLU A 420 20.89 10.32 -15.92
N LEU A 421 20.70 9.11 -15.39
CA LEU A 421 19.77 8.10 -15.86
C LEU A 421 18.56 8.10 -14.93
N ASP A 422 17.36 8.22 -15.50
CA ASP A 422 16.12 8.07 -14.74
C ASP A 422 15.61 6.64 -14.89
N PHE A 423 15.46 5.92 -13.78
CA PHE A 423 14.89 4.57 -13.77
C PHE A 423 13.42 4.65 -13.40
N ILE A 424 12.56 3.94 -14.13
CA ILE A 424 11.12 3.87 -13.86
C ILE A 424 10.73 2.41 -13.79
N ALA A 425 10.13 1.97 -12.68
CA ALA A 425 9.66 0.60 -12.51
C ALA A 425 8.16 0.53 -12.18
N ASP A 426 7.47 -0.49 -12.71
CA ASP A 426 6.05 -0.76 -12.44
C ASP A 426 5.89 -1.94 -11.48
N GLY A 427 5.48 -1.65 -10.25
CA GLY A 427 5.12 -2.65 -9.25
C GLY A 427 3.63 -2.70 -8.96
N THR A 428 2.79 -2.10 -9.83
CA THR A 428 1.33 -2.13 -9.67
C THR A 428 0.77 -3.55 -9.87
N LEU A 429 1.50 -4.44 -10.54
CA LEU A 429 1.08 -5.82 -10.82
C LEU A 429 -0.29 -5.90 -11.51
N GLY A 430 -0.69 -4.84 -12.23
CA GLY A 430 -2.03 -4.75 -12.79
C GLY A 430 -3.13 -4.84 -11.73
N GLY A 431 -2.93 -4.30 -10.52
CA GLY A 431 -3.93 -4.22 -9.46
C GLY A 431 -4.32 -5.55 -8.81
N THR A 432 -3.71 -6.67 -9.20
CA THR A 432 -4.13 -8.01 -8.73
C THR A 432 -3.66 -8.30 -7.31
N TYR A 433 -4.45 -9.05 -6.56
CA TYR A 433 -4.07 -9.66 -5.29
C TYR A 433 -4.64 -11.07 -5.16
N SER A 434 -4.03 -11.87 -4.30
CA SER A 434 -4.50 -13.20 -3.90
C SER A 434 -4.25 -13.41 -2.42
N LEU A 435 -5.11 -14.20 -1.78
CA LEU A 435 -4.84 -14.74 -0.45
C LEU A 435 -3.84 -15.89 -0.58
N SER A 436 -3.00 -16.06 0.45
CA SER A 436 -1.99 -17.13 0.60
C SER A 436 -0.85 -17.13 -0.43
N ASP A 437 -1.16 -17.10 -1.74
CA ASP A 437 -0.23 -17.32 -2.85
C ASP A 437 0.66 -16.11 -3.19
N GLY A 438 0.68 -15.08 -2.34
CA GLY A 438 1.48 -13.87 -2.59
C GLY A 438 1.13 -13.20 -3.91
N THR A 439 2.14 -12.94 -4.73
CA THR A 439 2.05 -12.41 -6.09
C THR A 439 2.11 -13.50 -7.17
N LYS A 440 1.88 -14.77 -6.79
CA LYS A 440 2.00 -15.95 -7.65
C LYS A 440 3.41 -16.06 -8.22
N ASP A 441 3.55 -16.04 -9.54
CA ASP A 441 4.84 -16.18 -10.25
C ASP A 441 5.56 -14.85 -10.50
N ARG A 442 5.04 -13.73 -9.99
CA ARG A 442 5.64 -12.41 -10.24
C ARG A 442 6.60 -12.05 -9.15
N VAL A 443 7.87 -12.31 -9.43
CA VAL A 443 9.00 -11.93 -8.57
C VAL A 443 9.48 -10.52 -8.90
N LEU A 444 10.24 -9.96 -7.98
CA LEU A 444 10.72 -8.59 -8.04
C LEU A 444 11.60 -8.33 -9.27
N GLU A 445 12.40 -9.31 -9.67
CA GLU A 445 13.34 -9.24 -10.78
C GLU A 445 12.63 -9.03 -12.13
N ASP A 446 11.45 -9.64 -12.29
CA ASP A 446 10.66 -9.61 -13.53
C ASP A 446 9.82 -8.34 -13.68
N LEU A 447 9.87 -7.43 -12.70
CA LEU A 447 9.08 -6.21 -12.75
C LEU A 447 9.55 -5.32 -13.89
N PRO A 448 8.59 -4.76 -14.65
CA PRO A 448 8.89 -3.79 -15.68
C PRO A 448 9.79 -2.67 -15.17
N CYS A 449 10.91 -2.45 -15.85
CA CYS A 449 11.82 -1.35 -15.55
C CYS A 449 12.38 -0.78 -16.85
N VAL A 450 12.35 0.54 -16.99
CA VAL A 450 12.96 1.26 -18.11
C VAL A 450 13.92 2.33 -17.60
N VAL A 451 14.89 2.67 -18.44
CA VAL A 451 15.82 3.77 -18.23
C VAL A 451 15.60 4.83 -19.29
N VAL A 452 15.39 6.06 -18.84
CA VAL A 452 15.35 7.24 -19.70
C VAL A 452 16.68 7.98 -19.57
N SER A 453 17.32 8.23 -20.71
CA SER A 453 18.61 8.93 -20.78
C SER A 453 18.62 9.98 -21.88
N ASN A 454 19.28 11.12 -21.65
CA ASN A 454 19.41 12.18 -22.67
C ASN A 454 20.75 12.94 -22.58
N GLY A 455 21.83 12.19 -22.35
CA GLY A 455 23.15 12.75 -22.05
C GLY A 455 23.24 13.43 -20.68
N SER A 456 24.44 13.93 -20.35
CA SER A 456 24.67 14.64 -19.10
C SER A 456 24.13 16.06 -19.18
N ILE A 457 23.31 16.46 -18.19
CA ILE A 457 22.71 17.81 -18.10
C ILE A 457 22.99 18.39 -16.70
N PRO A 458 24.23 18.80 -16.38
CA PRO A 458 24.60 19.25 -15.03
C PRO A 458 23.76 20.42 -14.49
N LEU A 459 23.35 21.33 -15.38
CA LEU A 459 22.50 22.49 -15.03
C LEU A 459 21.17 22.09 -14.36
N MET A 460 20.65 20.87 -14.58
CA MET A 460 19.46 20.38 -13.87
C MET A 460 19.68 20.21 -12.37
N GLY A 461 20.92 19.98 -11.94
CA GLY A 461 21.30 19.90 -10.52
C GLY A 461 21.62 21.26 -9.90
N GLU A 462 21.75 22.31 -10.70
CA GLU A 462 22.15 23.65 -10.25
C GLU A 462 20.96 24.60 -10.01
N ILE A 463 19.72 24.14 -10.25
CA ILE A 463 18.51 24.89 -9.91
C ILE A 463 17.74 24.17 -8.80
N THR A 464 17.20 24.95 -7.88
CA THR A 464 16.35 24.43 -6.81
C THR A 464 15.08 23.80 -7.34
N ALA A 465 14.62 22.73 -6.70
CA ALA A 465 13.35 22.07 -7.01
C ALA A 465 13.22 21.50 -8.45
N SER A 466 14.32 21.34 -9.20
CA SER A 466 14.35 20.64 -10.49
C SER A 466 13.72 19.24 -10.39
N GLY A 467 14.14 18.45 -9.41
CA GLY A 467 13.59 17.11 -9.18
C GLY A 467 12.13 17.14 -8.72
N CYS A 468 11.70 18.16 -7.97
CA CYS A 468 10.31 18.29 -7.51
C CYS A 468 9.37 18.65 -8.67
N SER A 469 9.83 19.49 -9.60
CA SER A 469 9.09 19.90 -10.79
C SER A 469 8.84 18.76 -11.78
N LEU A 470 9.67 17.71 -11.77
CA LEU A 470 9.33 16.45 -12.45
C LEU A 470 8.08 15.81 -11.83
N GLY A 471 7.89 15.91 -10.51
CA GLY A 471 6.66 15.51 -9.84
C GLY A 471 5.42 16.26 -10.35
N SER A 472 5.53 17.57 -10.61
CA SER A 472 4.45 18.36 -11.23
C SER A 472 4.14 17.88 -12.65
N THR A 473 5.16 17.48 -13.40
CA THR A 473 5.00 16.93 -14.76
C THR A 473 4.29 15.58 -14.73
N ILE A 474 4.72 14.66 -13.85
CA ILE A 474 4.09 13.36 -13.64
C ILE A 474 2.63 13.52 -13.21
N ALA A 475 2.35 14.37 -12.23
CA ALA A 475 1.00 14.59 -11.74
C ALA A 475 0.07 15.21 -12.81
N SER A 476 0.60 16.09 -13.66
CA SER A 476 -0.15 16.67 -14.78
C SER A 476 -0.55 15.60 -15.80
N LEU A 477 0.39 14.71 -16.19
CA LEU A 477 0.08 13.64 -17.13
C LEU A 477 -0.89 12.62 -16.55
N LEU A 478 -0.67 12.16 -15.32
CA LEU A 478 -1.57 11.21 -14.65
C LEU A 478 -2.98 11.78 -14.46
N GLY A 479 -3.10 13.05 -14.05
CA GLY A 479 -4.40 13.70 -13.80
C GLY A 479 -5.20 13.94 -15.08
N GLY A 480 -4.51 14.21 -16.19
CA GLY A 480 -5.13 14.54 -17.47
C GLY A 480 -5.46 13.35 -18.36
N ALA A 481 -4.97 12.16 -18.02
CA ALA A 481 -5.19 10.95 -18.81
C ALA A 481 -6.63 10.41 -18.71
N ASP A 482 -7.06 9.70 -19.74
CA ASP A 482 -8.33 8.97 -19.75
C ASP A 482 -8.19 7.63 -18.99
N SER A 483 -9.31 7.04 -18.56
CA SER A 483 -9.30 5.88 -17.66
C SER A 483 -8.75 4.59 -18.26
N ASN A 484 -8.61 4.52 -19.59
CA ASN A 484 -8.02 3.40 -20.32
C ASN A 484 -6.50 3.53 -20.49
N GLU A 485 -5.87 4.54 -19.89
CA GLU A 485 -4.42 4.71 -19.98
C GLU A 485 -3.66 4.03 -18.85
N ASN A 486 -2.45 3.57 -19.16
CA ASN A 486 -1.59 2.89 -18.22
C ASN A 486 -0.72 3.92 -17.45
N PRO A 487 -0.70 3.88 -16.10
CA PRO A 487 0.08 4.82 -15.30
C PRO A 487 1.60 4.71 -15.51
N PHE A 488 2.14 3.52 -15.78
CA PHE A 488 3.56 3.34 -16.06
C PHE A 488 3.97 4.09 -17.33
N GLU A 489 3.21 3.92 -18.42
CA GLU A 489 3.48 4.60 -19.68
C GLU A 489 3.35 6.14 -19.56
N LEU A 490 2.37 6.62 -18.80
CA LEU A 490 2.20 8.04 -18.50
C LEU A 490 3.39 8.62 -17.72
N VAL A 491 3.92 7.86 -16.76
CA VAL A 491 5.10 8.27 -15.99
C VAL A 491 6.35 8.28 -16.87
N VAL A 492 6.55 7.28 -17.74
CA VAL A 492 7.67 7.27 -18.70
C VAL A 492 7.59 8.49 -19.61
N ALA A 493 6.42 8.77 -20.19
CA ALA A 493 6.19 9.94 -21.03
C ALA A 493 6.48 11.27 -20.31
N ALA A 494 6.11 11.37 -19.03
CA ALA A 494 6.39 12.55 -18.21
C ALA A 494 7.90 12.76 -18.01
N VAL A 495 8.64 11.67 -17.74
CA VAL A 495 10.10 11.71 -17.57
C VAL A 495 10.80 12.06 -18.88
N GLU A 496 10.40 11.45 -20.00
CA GLU A 496 10.93 11.78 -21.33
C GLU A 496 10.73 13.26 -21.68
N LEU A 497 9.51 13.78 -21.50
CA LEU A 497 9.18 15.18 -21.75
C LEU A 497 10.06 16.12 -20.93
N TYR A 498 10.20 15.83 -19.63
CA TYR A 498 10.97 16.66 -18.71
C TYR A 498 12.47 16.64 -19.03
N LYS A 499 13.00 15.45 -19.35
CA LYS A 499 14.41 15.27 -19.71
C LYS A 499 14.73 15.94 -21.04
N GLU A 500 13.84 15.90 -22.02
CA GLU A 500 14.03 16.60 -23.30
C GLU A 500 14.00 18.11 -23.13
N ALA A 501 13.03 18.62 -22.36
CA ALA A 501 12.98 20.05 -22.06
C ALA A 501 14.25 20.52 -21.32
N GLY A 502 14.76 19.73 -20.37
CA GLY A 502 16.03 19.96 -19.69
C GLY A 502 17.21 20.06 -20.65
N ARG A 503 17.30 19.14 -21.63
CA ARG A 503 18.37 19.17 -22.64
C ARG A 503 18.26 20.41 -23.53
N LEU A 504 17.07 20.73 -24.03
CA LEU A 504 16.89 21.91 -24.88
C LEU A 504 17.16 23.22 -24.12
N ALA A 505 16.83 23.26 -22.84
CA ALA A 505 17.10 24.41 -21.99
C ALA A 505 18.62 24.57 -21.80
N SER A 506 19.36 23.49 -21.55
CA SER A 506 20.81 23.57 -21.32
C SER A 506 21.58 24.09 -22.53
N LEU A 507 21.10 23.81 -23.75
CA LEU A 507 21.69 24.33 -24.99
C LEU A 507 21.53 25.84 -25.20
N THR A 508 20.59 26.47 -24.52
CA THR A 508 20.24 27.89 -24.71
C THR A 508 20.41 28.74 -23.46
N SER A 509 20.95 28.14 -22.38
CA SER A 509 21.13 28.80 -21.09
C SER A 509 22.54 29.33 -20.94
N GLU A 510 22.66 30.49 -20.30
CA GLU A 510 23.92 31.15 -19.95
C GLU A 510 24.35 30.86 -18.50
N GLY A 511 23.51 30.16 -17.73
CA GLY A 511 23.73 29.80 -16.33
C GLY A 511 22.43 29.39 -15.63
N SER A 512 22.51 29.04 -14.35
CA SER A 512 21.39 28.41 -13.60
C SER A 512 20.11 29.27 -13.58
N GLY A 513 20.23 30.60 -13.49
CA GLY A 513 19.08 31.52 -13.56
C GLY A 513 18.34 31.47 -14.90
N SER A 514 19.08 31.61 -16.01
CA SER A 514 18.50 31.47 -17.36
C SER A 514 17.97 30.06 -17.62
N PHE A 515 18.63 29.02 -17.09
CA PHE A 515 18.21 27.63 -17.21
C PHE A 515 16.85 27.39 -16.57
N HIS A 516 16.61 27.95 -15.38
CA HIS A 516 15.31 27.84 -14.71
C HIS A 516 14.16 28.36 -15.58
N VAL A 517 14.33 29.51 -16.24
CA VAL A 517 13.31 30.09 -17.13
C VAL A 517 13.20 29.29 -18.43
N GLN A 518 14.34 28.98 -19.06
CA GLN A 518 14.37 28.21 -20.30
C GLN A 518 13.74 26.84 -20.14
N LEU A 519 13.89 26.18 -18.99
CA LEU A 519 13.26 24.89 -18.73
C LEU A 519 11.73 24.97 -18.84
N ILE A 520 11.11 26.01 -18.29
CA ILE A 520 9.66 26.24 -18.38
C ILE A 520 9.25 26.48 -19.85
N ASP A 521 9.99 27.32 -20.57
CA ASP A 521 9.72 27.61 -21.98
C ASP A 521 9.89 26.37 -22.86
N LYS A 522 10.93 25.57 -22.63
CA LYS A 522 11.15 24.32 -23.37
C LYS A 522 10.11 23.28 -23.01
N LEU A 523 9.66 23.18 -21.76
CA LEU A 523 8.53 22.32 -21.38
C LEU A 523 7.26 22.72 -22.13
N HIS A 524 6.94 24.01 -22.15
CA HIS A 524 5.78 24.54 -22.88
C HIS A 524 5.83 24.17 -24.37
N ASN A 525 7.00 24.30 -24.99
CA ASN A 525 7.20 24.00 -26.40
C ASN A 525 7.19 22.49 -26.69
N CYS A 526 7.88 21.68 -25.87
CA CYS A 526 7.92 20.22 -26.02
C CYS A 526 6.53 19.61 -25.84
N PHE A 527 5.74 20.09 -24.87
CA PHE A 527 4.36 19.65 -24.65
C PHE A 527 3.47 19.82 -25.89
N ARG A 528 3.80 20.78 -26.76
CA ARG A 528 3.08 21.09 -28.01
C ARG A 528 3.77 20.55 -29.27
N SER A 529 4.91 19.88 -29.12
CA SER A 529 5.68 19.33 -30.24
C SER A 529 5.38 17.85 -30.45
N ASN A 530 5.88 17.29 -31.55
CA ASN A 530 5.74 15.86 -31.84
C ASN A 530 6.79 15.06 -31.04
N PRO A 531 6.42 14.16 -30.12
CA PRO A 531 7.37 13.42 -29.29
C PRO A 531 8.39 12.59 -30.07
N ARG A 532 8.08 12.22 -31.32
CA ARG A 532 9.00 11.50 -32.21
C ARG A 532 10.30 12.26 -32.53
N ILE A 533 10.35 13.56 -32.29
CA ILE A 533 11.55 14.39 -32.52
C ILE A 533 12.41 14.55 -31.27
N TRP A 534 11.96 14.06 -30.12
CA TRP A 534 12.70 14.18 -28.87
C TRP A 534 13.94 13.30 -28.88
N ALA A 535 15.00 13.75 -28.22
CA ALA A 535 16.27 13.04 -28.14
C ALA A 535 16.42 11.98 -27.04
N PRO A 536 15.62 11.95 -25.93
CA PRO A 536 15.78 10.92 -24.91
C PRO A 536 15.63 9.51 -25.49
N LYS A 537 16.43 8.58 -24.97
CA LYS A 537 16.33 7.16 -25.28
C LYS A 537 15.69 6.44 -24.10
N VAL A 538 14.67 5.65 -24.39
CA VAL A 538 14.06 4.71 -23.46
C VAL A 538 14.66 3.32 -23.72
N GLU A 539 15.31 2.75 -22.71
CA GLU A 539 15.89 1.41 -22.76
C GLU A 539 15.16 0.53 -21.74
N THR A 540 14.69 -0.64 -22.17
CA THR A 540 14.10 -1.64 -21.27
C THR A 540 15.20 -2.40 -20.56
N LEU A 541 15.09 -2.52 -19.24
CA LEU A 541 15.96 -3.37 -18.43
C LEU A 541 15.25 -4.71 -18.20
N ASN A 542 15.96 -5.78 -18.57
CA ASN A 542 15.53 -7.15 -18.29
C ASN A 542 15.73 -7.53 -16.82
#